data_AF-A0AA37MJG4-F1
#
_entry.id   AF-A0AA37MJG4-F1
#
_cell.length_a   1.000
_cell.length_b   1.000
_cell.length_c   1.000
_cell.angle_alpha   90.00
_cell.angle_beta   90.00
_cell.angle_gamma   90.00
#
_symmetry.space_group_name_H-M   'P 1'
#
loop_
_entity.id
_entity.type
_entity.pdbx_description
1 polymer ?
#
loop_
_entity_poly.entity_id
_entity_poly.type
_entity_poly.pdbx_seq_one_letter_code
_entity_poly.pdbx_strand_id
1 'polypeptide(L)'
;MLLPLPPSAAQTVALSNHLTFAACRAGAGSAYLFNELIQLVYGTFFVQDAGYGDTDVIIYARAEAALERGLERAEVERRWNLEAADLPLFEALLQQADRQLASAPRYVHVAARDRLKRFATSGRASPLMSTAARH
;
A
#
# COMPACT_ATOMS: atom_id res chain seq x y z
N MET A 1 -20.59 4.88 11.07
CA MET A 1 -19.66 5.73 11.85
C MET A 1 -18.99 6.70 10.89
N LEU A 2 -19.40 7.97 10.85
CA LEU A 2 -18.94 8.95 9.85
C LEU A 2 -17.63 9.67 10.25
N LEU A 3 -17.15 9.48 11.47
CA LEU A 3 -15.93 10.12 11.96
C LEU A 3 -14.66 9.39 11.49
N PRO A 4 -13.53 10.11 11.34
CA PRO A 4 -12.21 9.51 11.15
C PRO A 4 -11.80 8.56 12.28
N LEU A 5 -10.66 7.89 12.10
CA LEU A 5 -10.04 7.10 13.15
C LEU A 5 -9.68 7.98 14.36
N PRO A 6 -9.71 7.45 15.59
CA PRO A 6 -9.13 8.13 16.74
C PRO A 6 -7.66 8.46 16.46
N PRO A 7 -7.15 9.66 16.83
CA PRO A 7 -5.79 10.08 16.52
C PRO A 7 -4.70 9.09 16.94
N SER A 8 -4.85 8.45 18.10
CA SER A 8 -3.91 7.42 18.59
C SER A 8 -3.89 6.17 17.72
N ALA A 9 -5.05 5.76 17.18
CA ALA A 9 -5.15 4.64 16.26
C ALA A 9 -4.53 4.98 14.89
N ALA A 10 -4.82 6.18 14.37
CA ALA A 10 -4.22 6.68 13.14
C ALA A 10 -2.68 6.74 13.24
N GLN A 11 -2.16 7.28 14.36
CA GLN A 11 -0.71 7.37 14.59
C GLN A 11 -0.04 6.00 14.67
N THR A 12 -0.69 5.02 15.30
CA THR A 12 -0.17 3.65 15.38
C THR A 12 -0.04 3.03 13.98
N VAL A 13 -1.06 3.18 13.13
CA VAL A 13 -1.02 2.65 11.76
C VAL A 13 0.02 3.38 10.91
N ALA A 14 0.07 4.70 10.98
CA ALA A 14 1.07 5.50 10.27
C ALA A 14 2.49 5.06 10.65
N LEU A 15 2.79 4.95 11.96
CA LEU A 15 4.09 4.51 12.44
C LEU A 15 4.46 3.10 11.93
N SER A 16 3.51 2.17 11.96
CA SER A 16 3.69 0.82 11.42
C SER A 16 4.07 0.83 9.93
N ASN A 17 3.37 1.64 9.14
CA ASN A 17 3.64 1.79 7.70
C ASN A 17 5.04 2.35 7.45
N HIS A 18 5.40 3.43 8.15
CA HIS A 18 6.71 4.07 8.01
C HIS A 18 7.86 3.16 8.45
N LEU A 19 7.71 2.41 9.54
CA LEU A 19 8.72 1.45 10.00
C LEU A 19 8.90 0.29 9.02
N THR A 20 7.80 -0.22 8.48
CA THR A 20 7.83 -1.27 7.44
C THR A 20 8.62 -0.80 6.22
N PHE A 21 8.31 0.40 5.72
CA PHE A 21 9.03 0.98 4.59
C PHE A 21 10.51 1.22 4.91
N ALA A 22 10.83 1.78 6.08
CA ALA A 22 12.20 2.03 6.49
C ALA A 22 13.04 0.74 6.56
N ALA A 23 12.48 -0.35 7.07
CA ALA A 23 13.13 -1.65 7.13
C ALA A 23 13.40 -2.22 5.72
N CYS A 24 12.40 -2.21 4.83
CA CYS A 24 12.56 -2.66 3.45
C CYS A 24 13.58 -1.81 2.66
N ARG A 25 13.60 -0.48 2.89
CA ARG A 25 14.58 0.44 2.31
C ARG A 25 16.01 0.16 2.80
N ALA A 26 16.17 -0.19 4.07
CA ALA A 26 17.47 -0.52 4.66
C ALA A 26 17.98 -1.94 4.29
N GLY A 27 17.23 -2.69 3.47
CA GLY A 27 17.56 -4.07 3.13
C GLY A 27 17.27 -5.08 4.23
N ALA A 28 16.57 -4.67 5.29
CA ALA A 28 16.09 -5.52 6.38
C ALA A 28 14.63 -5.98 6.16
N GLY A 29 14.21 -6.10 4.91
CA GLY A 29 12.88 -6.59 4.57
C GLY A 29 12.70 -8.07 4.88
N SER A 30 11.45 -8.51 4.83
CA SER A 30 11.06 -9.92 4.97
C SER A 30 9.76 -10.15 4.21
N ALA A 31 9.36 -11.42 4.04
CA ALA A 31 8.06 -11.78 3.48
C ALA A 31 6.90 -11.06 4.18
N TYR A 32 6.98 -10.98 5.52
CA TYR A 32 5.99 -10.27 6.31
C TYR A 32 5.96 -8.76 5.98
N LEU A 33 7.11 -8.10 5.94
CA LEU A 33 7.17 -6.66 5.66
C LEU A 33 6.79 -6.32 4.21
N PHE A 34 7.11 -7.19 3.25
CA PHE A 34 6.65 -7.03 1.87
C PHE A 34 5.13 -7.20 1.78
N ASN A 35 4.55 -8.15 2.51
CA ASN A 35 3.10 -8.26 2.62
C ASN A 35 2.48 -6.99 3.23
N GLU A 36 3.08 -6.39 4.26
CA GLU A 36 2.60 -5.12 4.81
C GLU A 36 2.69 -3.97 3.78
N LEU A 37 3.72 -3.92 2.93
CA LEU A 37 3.78 -2.96 1.82
C LEU A 37 2.69 -3.21 0.77
N ILE A 38 2.38 -4.47 0.47
CA ILE A 38 1.24 -4.82 -0.41
C ILE A 38 -0.08 -4.31 0.21
N GLN A 39 -0.26 -4.51 1.53
CA GLN A 39 -1.43 -4.00 2.24
C GLN A 39 -1.52 -2.47 2.20
N LEU A 40 -0.37 -1.77 2.32
CA LEU A 40 -0.29 -0.33 2.16
C LEU A 40 -0.74 0.11 0.76
N VAL A 41 -0.18 -0.47 -0.31
CA VAL A 41 -0.48 -0.09 -1.71
C VAL A 41 -1.98 -0.27 -2.00
N TYR A 42 -2.53 -1.46 -1.77
CA TYR A 42 -3.94 -1.70 -2.09
C TYR A 42 -4.91 -1.05 -1.10
N GLY A 43 -4.54 -0.99 0.18
CA GLY A 43 -5.37 -0.34 1.20
C GLY A 43 -5.57 1.13 0.88
N THR A 44 -4.49 1.84 0.57
CA THR A 44 -4.54 3.26 0.20
C THR A 44 -5.23 3.47 -1.14
N PHE A 45 -5.06 2.56 -2.11
CA PHE A 45 -5.79 2.59 -3.37
C PHE A 45 -7.31 2.46 -3.16
N PHE A 46 -7.77 1.50 -2.35
CA PHE A 46 -9.21 1.31 -2.15
C PHE A 46 -9.86 2.43 -1.32
N VAL A 47 -9.11 3.06 -0.41
CA VAL A 47 -9.59 4.27 0.27
C VAL A 47 -9.71 5.44 -0.73
N GLN A 48 -8.76 5.58 -1.65
CA GLN A 48 -8.83 6.58 -2.72
C GLN A 48 -9.95 6.31 -3.72
N ASP A 49 -10.17 5.05 -4.11
CA ASP A 49 -11.29 4.62 -4.97
C ASP A 49 -12.65 4.93 -4.33
N ALA A 50 -12.71 5.01 -2.99
CA ALA A 50 -13.88 5.48 -2.26
C ALA A 50 -14.00 7.02 -2.17
N GLY A 51 -13.14 7.78 -2.86
CA GLY A 51 -13.17 9.23 -2.93
C GLY A 51 -12.27 9.95 -1.94
N TYR A 52 -11.40 9.24 -1.21
CA TYR A 52 -10.52 9.81 -0.19
C TYR A 52 -9.06 9.71 -0.62
N GLY A 53 -8.67 10.47 -1.62
CA GLY A 53 -7.30 10.54 -2.10
C GLY A 53 -7.22 11.18 -3.48
N ASP A 54 -6.01 11.57 -3.86
CA ASP A 54 -5.70 12.34 -5.08
C ASP A 54 -4.37 11.92 -5.72
N THR A 55 -3.77 10.80 -5.28
CA THR A 55 -2.53 10.29 -5.85
C THR A 55 -2.81 9.74 -7.25
N ASP A 56 -1.96 10.04 -8.23
CA ASP A 56 -2.10 9.48 -9.58
C ASP A 56 -2.13 7.94 -9.52
N VAL A 57 -3.13 7.32 -10.17
CA VAL A 57 -3.29 5.85 -10.19
C VAL A 57 -2.04 5.16 -10.77
N ILE A 58 -1.29 5.84 -11.64
CA ILE A 58 -0.02 5.31 -12.17
C ILE A 58 1.02 5.05 -11.08
N ILE A 59 1.00 5.82 -9.97
CA ILE A 59 1.92 5.63 -8.84
C ILE A 59 1.63 4.29 -8.16
N TYR A 60 0.35 3.95 -7.99
CA TYR A 60 -0.05 2.66 -7.43
C TYR A 60 0.36 1.50 -8.33
N ALA A 61 0.11 1.61 -9.64
CA ALA A 61 0.50 0.57 -10.60
C ALA A 61 2.02 0.37 -10.66
N ARG A 62 2.80 1.46 -10.59
CA ARG A 62 4.28 1.37 -10.54
C ARG A 62 4.77 0.79 -9.23
N ALA A 63 4.15 1.13 -8.09
CA ALA A 63 4.49 0.57 -6.79
C ALA A 63 4.17 -0.93 -6.72
N GLU A 64 3.06 -1.36 -7.29
CA GLU A 64 2.72 -2.78 -7.46
C GLU A 64 3.79 -3.50 -8.29
N ALA A 65 4.15 -2.99 -9.47
CA ALA A 65 5.19 -3.58 -10.29
C ALA A 65 6.55 -3.63 -9.58
N ALA A 66 6.86 -2.64 -8.73
CA ALA A 66 8.07 -2.64 -7.90
C ALA A 66 8.04 -3.73 -6.82
N LEU A 67 6.88 -3.99 -6.21
CA LEU A 67 6.68 -5.10 -5.28
C LEU A 67 6.83 -6.44 -5.98
N GLU A 68 6.27 -6.61 -7.17
CA GLU A 68 6.41 -7.84 -7.98
C GLU A 68 7.88 -8.14 -8.28
N ARG A 69 8.64 -7.17 -8.81
CA ARG A 69 10.10 -7.33 -9.02
C ARG A 69 10.85 -7.65 -7.73
N GLY A 70 10.44 -7.04 -6.61
CA GLY A 70 11.03 -7.31 -5.31
C GLY A 70 10.74 -8.72 -4.79
N LEU A 71 9.54 -9.26 -5.05
CA LEU A 71 9.17 -10.64 -4.74
C LEU A 71 9.97 -11.63 -5.58
N GLU A 72 10.11 -11.39 -6.88
CA GLU A 72 10.94 -12.22 -7.78
C GLU A 72 12.39 -12.28 -7.30
N ARG A 73 12.98 -11.14 -6.93
CA ARG A 73 14.32 -11.10 -6.31
C ARG A 73 14.37 -11.84 -4.97
N ALA A 74 13.34 -11.74 -4.15
CA ALA A 74 13.29 -12.44 -2.88
C ALA A 74 13.27 -13.96 -3.06
N GLU A 75 12.63 -14.46 -4.12
CA GLU A 75 12.63 -15.88 -4.48
C GLU A 75 13.99 -16.35 -4.98
N VAL A 76 14.61 -15.59 -5.90
CA VAL A 76 15.86 -15.97 -6.57
C VAL A 76 17.09 -15.72 -5.69
N GLU A 77 17.18 -14.54 -5.07
CA GLU A 77 18.37 -14.05 -4.37
C GLU A 77 18.25 -14.10 -2.84
N ARG A 78 17.06 -14.43 -2.30
CA ARG A 78 16.75 -14.35 -0.86
C ARG A 78 16.91 -12.94 -0.29
N ARG A 79 16.80 -11.91 -1.15
CA ARG A 79 16.91 -10.49 -0.78
C ARG A 79 15.56 -9.81 -0.80
N TRP A 80 15.18 -9.25 0.34
CA TRP A 80 13.91 -8.53 0.52
C TRP A 80 14.19 -7.03 0.61
N ASN A 81 14.39 -6.39 -0.53
CA ASN A 81 14.67 -4.96 -0.60
C ASN A 81 13.96 -4.28 -1.77
N LEU A 82 13.60 -3.02 -1.56
CA LEU A 82 13.14 -2.14 -2.62
C LEU A 82 14.35 -1.57 -3.39
N GLU A 83 14.18 -1.32 -4.68
CA GLU A 83 15.19 -0.62 -5.46
C GLU A 83 15.15 0.87 -5.14
N ALA A 84 16.32 1.52 -5.17
CA ALA A 84 16.43 2.96 -4.90
C ALA A 84 15.55 3.81 -5.84
N ALA A 85 15.39 3.37 -7.09
CA ALA A 85 14.55 4.03 -8.09
C ALA A 85 13.05 3.99 -7.75
N ASP A 86 12.60 3.01 -6.97
CA ASP A 86 11.19 2.82 -6.63
C ASP A 86 10.81 3.50 -5.30
N LEU A 87 11.78 3.88 -4.46
CA LEU A 87 11.51 4.49 -3.15
C LEU A 87 10.57 5.70 -3.21
N PRO A 88 10.68 6.64 -4.17
CA PRO A 88 9.78 7.79 -4.25
C PRO A 88 8.30 7.41 -4.44
N LEU A 89 8.02 6.24 -5.04
CA LEU A 89 6.64 5.74 -5.19
C LEU A 89 6.03 5.43 -3.83
N PHE A 90 6.76 4.74 -2.97
CA PHE A 90 6.29 4.37 -1.64
C PHE A 90 6.21 5.59 -0.70
N GLU A 91 7.11 6.56 -0.84
CA GLU A 91 7.04 7.82 -0.10
C GLU A 91 5.76 8.59 -0.42
N ALA A 92 5.37 8.65 -1.71
CA ALA A 92 4.10 9.25 -2.12
C ALA A 92 2.87 8.49 -1.57
N LEU A 93 2.93 7.16 -1.54
CA LEU A 93 1.86 6.33 -0.98
C LEU A 93 1.75 6.46 0.55
N LEU A 94 2.88 6.58 1.26
CA LEU A 94 2.89 6.84 2.70
C LEU A 94 2.24 8.21 3.01
N GLN A 95 2.59 9.24 2.24
CA GLN A 95 1.98 10.56 2.41
C GLN A 95 0.47 10.52 2.15
N GLN A 96 0.01 9.76 1.14
CA GLN A 96 -1.42 9.56 0.90
C GLN A 96 -2.07 8.78 2.05
N ALA A 97 -1.44 7.73 2.54
CA ALA A 97 -1.93 6.94 3.67
C ALA A 97 -2.14 7.82 4.92
N ASP A 98 -1.17 8.68 5.24
CA ASP A 98 -1.24 9.57 6.40
C ASP A 98 -2.40 10.57 6.26
N ARG A 99 -2.58 11.15 5.06
CA ARG A 99 -3.74 12.02 4.76
C ARG A 99 -5.06 11.29 4.90
N GLN A 100 -5.14 10.05 4.42
CA GLN A 100 -6.33 9.20 4.51
C GLN A 100 -6.66 8.81 5.95
N LEU A 101 -5.65 8.46 6.76
CA LEU A 101 -5.84 8.12 8.17
C LEU A 101 -6.37 9.31 8.97
N ALA A 102 -5.93 10.53 8.63
CA ALA A 102 -6.36 11.77 9.29
C ALA A 102 -7.78 12.23 8.89
N SER A 103 -8.21 11.97 7.65
CA SER A 103 -9.42 12.58 7.09
C SER A 103 -10.54 11.61 6.72
N ALA A 104 -10.23 10.38 6.30
CA ALA A 104 -11.24 9.45 5.81
C ALA A 104 -11.99 8.81 6.99
N PRO A 105 -13.33 8.67 6.90
CA PRO A 105 -14.13 8.01 7.92
C PRO A 105 -13.66 6.58 8.19
N ARG A 106 -13.76 6.14 9.46
CA ARG A 106 -13.34 4.79 9.88
C ARG A 106 -13.94 3.68 9.03
N TYR A 107 -15.21 3.81 8.61
CA TYR A 107 -15.88 2.76 7.84
C TYR A 107 -15.25 2.56 6.46
N VAL A 108 -14.64 3.60 5.88
CA VAL A 108 -13.96 3.54 4.58
C VAL A 108 -12.71 2.66 4.69
N HIS A 109 -11.90 2.87 5.73
CA HIS A 109 -10.73 2.04 6.04
C HIS A 109 -11.10 0.57 6.26
N VAL A 110 -12.21 0.31 6.98
CA VAL A 110 -12.71 -1.05 7.20
C VAL A 110 -13.15 -1.69 5.88
N ALA A 111 -13.93 -0.96 5.07
CA ALA A 111 -14.40 -1.44 3.77
C ALA A 111 -13.25 -1.71 2.79
N ALA A 112 -12.24 -0.84 2.77
CA ALA A 112 -11.02 -1.03 1.98
C ALA A 112 -10.28 -2.32 2.37
N ARG A 113 -10.10 -2.56 3.67
CA ARG A 113 -9.47 -3.78 4.17
C ARG A 113 -10.27 -5.04 3.85
N ASP A 114 -11.60 -4.99 3.94
CA ASP A 114 -12.46 -6.12 3.58
C ASP A 114 -12.43 -6.39 2.08
N ARG A 115 -12.36 -5.34 1.25
CA ARG A 115 -12.20 -5.47 -0.20
C ARG A 115 -10.85 -6.11 -0.54
N LEU A 116 -9.77 -5.71 0.13
CA LEU A 116 -8.45 -6.31 -0.05
C LEU A 116 -8.43 -7.79 0.34
N LYS A 117 -9.04 -8.17 1.47
CA LYS A 117 -9.17 -9.59 1.86
C LYS A 117 -9.92 -10.40 0.80
N ARG A 118 -11.06 -9.88 0.32
CA ARG A 118 -11.82 -10.54 -0.75
C ARG A 118 -10.99 -10.69 -2.02
N PHE A 119 -10.25 -9.65 -2.40
CA PHE A 119 -9.35 -9.68 -3.55
C PHE A 119 -8.29 -10.78 -3.42
N ALA A 120 -7.57 -10.82 -2.28
CA ALA A 120 -6.56 -11.83 -2.00
C ALA A 120 -7.11 -13.28 -2.07
N THR A 121 -8.37 -13.50 -1.67
CA THR A 121 -9.02 -14.82 -1.77
C THR A 121 -9.60 -15.16 -3.14
N SER A 122 -9.78 -14.17 -4.02
CA SER A 122 -10.56 -14.33 -5.25
C SER A 122 -9.77 -14.86 -6.45
N GLY A 123 -8.44 -14.85 -6.40
CA GLY A 123 -7.57 -15.21 -7.55
C GLY A 123 -7.75 -14.32 -8.78
N ARG A 124 -8.44 -13.17 -8.67
CA ARG A 124 -8.65 -12.23 -9.77
C ARG A 124 -7.37 -11.47 -10.08
N ALA A 125 -7.20 -11.07 -11.34
CA ALA A 125 -6.13 -10.18 -11.76
C ALA A 125 -6.19 -8.84 -11.01
N SER A 126 -5.03 -8.22 -10.82
CA SER A 126 -4.92 -6.97 -10.06
C SER A 126 -5.81 -5.85 -10.66
N PRO A 127 -6.53 -5.09 -9.81
CA PRO A 127 -7.26 -3.90 -10.27
C PRO A 127 -6.33 -2.80 -10.80
N LEU A 128 -5.06 -2.77 -10.38
CA LEU A 128 -4.08 -1.77 -10.81
C LEU A 128 -3.55 -2.08 -12.22
N MET A 129 -3.31 -3.35 -12.54
CA MET A 129 -3.02 -3.81 -13.91
C MET A 129 -4.13 -3.40 -14.91
N SER A 130 -5.40 -3.50 -14.51
CA SER A 130 -6.54 -3.12 -15.36
C SER A 130 -6.65 -1.61 -15.59
N THR A 131 -6.15 -0.80 -14.64
CA THR A 131 -6.27 0.66 -14.68
C THR A 131 -5.13 1.30 -15.47
N ALA A 132 -3.92 0.72 -15.46
CA ALA A 132 -2.81 1.16 -16.29
C ALA A 132 -3.07 0.98 -17.80
N ALA A 133 -3.96 0.06 -18.20
CA ALA A 133 -4.33 -0.18 -19.60
C ALA A 133 -5.36 0.82 -20.17
N ARG A 134 -5.83 1.79 -19.36
CA ARG A 134 -6.88 2.76 -19.75
C ARG A 134 -6.35 4.17 -20.05
N HIS A 135 -5.03 4.34 -20.09
CA HIS A 135 -4.33 5.57 -20.45
C HIS A 135 -3.28 5.27 -21.52
#